data_AF-A0A1V0QET4-F1
#
_entry.id   AF-A0A1V0QET4-F1
#
_cell.length_a   1.000
_cell.length_b   1.000
_cell.length_c   1.000
_cell.angle_alpha   90.00
_cell.angle_beta   90.00
_cell.angle_gamma   90.00
#
_symmetry.space_group_name_H-M   'P 1'
#
loop_
_entity.id
_entity.type
_entity.pdbx_description
1 polymer ?
#
loop_
_entity_poly.entity_id
_entity_poly.type
_entity_poly.pdbx_seq_one_letter_code
_entity_poly.pdbx_strand_id
1 'polypeptide(L)'
;MFNREFDSTLRGILFQYGRVSINPVENKPTMKHVQFPKSFAGRPCTVVTPITSVPGTVFLGAGVSNISNDGFDAYITRTNTTETILAWIAIGPV
;
A
#
# COMPACT_ATOMS: atom_id res chain seq x y z
N MET A 1 0.54 0.66 21.96
CA MET A 1 0.05 -0.67 21.57
C MET A 1 -1.46 -0.63 21.70
N PHE A 2 -2.21 -0.55 20.60
CA PHE A 2 -3.68 -0.55 20.66
C PHE A 2 -4.17 -1.99 20.51
N ASN A 3 -4.47 -2.64 21.64
CA ASN A 3 -5.30 -3.83 21.67
C ASN A 3 -6.74 -3.35 21.88
N ARG A 4 -7.54 -3.36 20.82
CA ARG A 4 -9.00 -3.33 20.93
C ARG A 4 -9.54 -4.48 20.07
N GLU A 5 -10.45 -5.23 20.69
CA GLU A 5 -11.06 -6.45 20.19
C GLU A 5 -11.64 -6.28 18.77
N PHE A 6 -11.64 -7.36 18.00
CA PHE A 6 -12.30 -7.44 16.70
C PHE A 6 -13.81 -7.58 16.95
N ASP A 7 -14.54 -6.47 16.95
CA ASP A 7 -16.02 -6.48 16.89
C ASP A 7 -16.45 -7.00 15.51
N SER A 8 -17.06 -8.19 15.50
CA SER A 8 -17.45 -8.92 14.29
C SER A 8 -18.56 -8.24 13.47
N THR A 9 -19.09 -7.10 13.92
CA THR A 9 -20.18 -6.42 13.22
C THR A 9 -19.76 -5.56 12.02
N LEU A 10 -18.46 -5.23 11.84
CA LEU A 10 -17.92 -4.37 10.75
C LEU A 10 -18.67 -3.03 10.52
N ARG A 11 -19.60 -2.65 11.41
CA ARG A 11 -20.55 -1.55 11.25
C ARG A 11 -19.79 -0.22 11.17
N GLY A 12 -19.60 0.27 9.96
CA GLY A 12 -18.90 1.54 9.72
C GLY A 12 -17.45 1.39 9.25
N ILE A 13 -16.98 0.19 8.88
CA ILE A 13 -15.63 -0.02 8.31
C ILE A 13 -15.72 -0.50 6.87
N LEU A 14 -14.94 0.13 5.99
CA LEU A 14 -14.71 -0.26 4.60
C LEU A 14 -13.36 -0.96 4.46
N PHE A 15 -13.35 -2.00 3.64
CA PHE A 15 -12.14 -2.67 3.19
C PHE A 15 -12.00 -2.43 1.69
N GLN A 16 -10.85 -1.91 1.28
CA GLN A 16 -10.47 -1.83 -0.12
C GLN A 16 -9.12 -2.51 -0.29
N TYR A 17 -8.93 -3.17 -1.42
CA TYR A 17 -7.67 -3.82 -1.75
C TYR A 17 -7.42 -3.68 -3.25
N GLY A 18 -6.17 -3.90 -3.66
CA GLY A 18 -5.83 -3.88 -5.06
C GLY A 18 -4.37 -4.16 -5.31
N ARG A 19 -3.95 -3.88 -6.54
CA ARG A 19 -2.58 -4.02 -7.00
C ARG A 19 -2.16 -2.75 -7.74
N VAL A 20 -0.89 -2.39 -7.62
CA VAL A 20 -0.27 -1.32 -8.41
C VAL A 20 1.06 -1.81 -8.97
N SER A 21 1.23 -1.69 -10.29
CA SER A 21 2.52 -1.93 -10.94
C SER A 21 3.33 -0.63 -10.99
N ILE A 22 4.60 -0.72 -10.59
CA ILE A 22 5.57 0.39 -10.61
C ILE A 22 6.80 -0.07 -11.40
N ASN A 23 7.23 0.76 -12.35
CA ASN A 23 8.50 0.63 -13.06
C ASN A 23 9.58 1.38 -12.28
N PRO A 24 10.49 0.70 -11.57
CA PRO A 24 11.43 1.36 -10.67
C PRO A 24 12.56 2.04 -11.43
N VAL A 25 13.06 3.14 -10.87
CA VAL A 25 14.37 3.68 -11.20
C VAL A 25 15.39 2.97 -10.31
N GLU A 26 16.43 2.44 -10.93
CA GLU A 26 17.49 1.73 -10.23
C GLU A 26 18.09 2.57 -9.08
N ASN A 27 18.22 1.94 -7.91
CA ASN A 27 18.80 2.47 -6.68
C ASN A 27 18.11 3.74 -6.14
N LYS A 28 16.85 4.00 -6.52
CA LYS A 28 16.06 5.14 -6.03
C LYS A 28 14.65 4.70 -5.62
N PRO A 29 14.11 5.24 -4.50
CA PRO A 29 12.70 5.10 -4.20
C PRO A 29 11.87 5.66 -5.35
N THR A 30 11.04 4.82 -5.94
CA THR A 30 10.13 5.18 -7.03
C THR A 30 8.70 5.12 -6.53
N MET A 31 7.97 6.22 -6.73
CA MET A 31 6.63 6.43 -6.21
C MET A 31 5.58 6.24 -7.30
N LYS A 32 4.43 5.68 -6.92
CA LYS A 32 3.20 5.77 -7.71
C LYS A 32 2.01 6.03 -6.79
N HIS A 33 1.23 7.05 -7.14
CA HIS A 33 -0.01 7.37 -6.45
C HIS A 33 -1.07 6.31 -6.76
N VAL A 34 -1.81 5.90 -5.74
CA VAL A 34 -2.94 4.96 -5.83
C VAL A 34 -4.19 5.64 -5.30
N GLN A 35 -5.16 5.81 -6.18
CA GLN A 35 -6.49 6.28 -5.84
C GLN A 35 -7.34 5.12 -5.32
N PHE A 36 -8.01 5.30 -4.19
CA PHE A 36 -9.02 4.36 -3.72
C PHE A 36 -10.27 4.44 -4.61
N PRO A 37 -10.88 3.29 -4.99
CA PRO A 37 -12.15 3.27 -5.70
C PRO A 37 -13.28 4.06 -5.04
N LYS A 38 -13.29 4.10 -3.70
CA LYS A 38 -14.22 4.89 -2.89
C LYS A 38 -13.45 5.64 -1.80
N SER A 39 -13.77 6.91 -1.59
CA SER A 39 -13.21 7.68 -0.48
C SER A 39 -13.67 7.13 0.89
N PHE A 40 -12.76 7.10 1.85
CA PHE A 40 -13.07 6.83 3.25
C PHE A 40 -13.58 8.09 3.96
N ALA A 41 -14.37 7.95 5.04
CA ALA A 41 -14.79 9.10 5.86
C ALA A 41 -13.65 9.67 6.73
N GLY A 42 -12.57 8.90 6.90
CA GLY A 42 -11.39 9.28 7.66
C GLY A 42 -10.18 8.47 7.23
N ARG A 43 -8.98 8.92 7.60
CA ARG A 43 -7.72 8.35 7.11
C ARG A 43 -7.66 6.83 7.40
N PRO A 44 -7.62 5.97 6.37
CA PRO A 44 -7.56 4.53 6.55
C PRO A 44 -6.17 4.08 7.05
N CYS A 45 -6.12 2.88 7.62
CA CYS A 45 -4.89 2.13 7.79
C CYS A 45 -4.58 1.41 6.48
N THR A 46 -3.44 1.71 5.86
CA THR A 46 -3.04 1.18 4.56
C THR A 46 -1.69 0.49 4.66
N VAL A 47 -1.57 -0.68 4.05
CA VAL A 47 -0.31 -1.43 3.95
C VAL A 47 -0.08 -1.87 2.50
N VAL A 48 1.19 -1.98 2.11
CA VAL A 48 1.62 -2.55 0.83
C VAL A 48 2.56 -3.72 1.08
N THR A 49 2.51 -4.70 0.19
CA THR A 49 3.50 -5.76 0.11
C THR A 49 3.91 -5.97 -1.35
N PRO A 50 5.21 -6.09 -1.65
CA PRO A 50 5.65 -6.47 -2.98
C PRO A 50 5.29 -7.92 -3.28
N ILE A 51 5.01 -8.21 -4.55
CA ILE A 51 5.00 -9.57 -5.09
C ILE A 51 6.36 -9.79 -5.73
N THR A 52 7.27 -10.49 -5.05
CA THR A 52 8.65 -10.65 -5.53
C THR A 52 9.30 -11.95 -5.05
N SER A 53 10.18 -12.51 -5.88
CA SER A 53 11.03 -13.67 -5.58
C SER A 53 12.47 -13.30 -5.17
N VAL A 54 12.80 -12.00 -5.13
CA VAL A 54 14.16 -11.49 -4.87
C VAL A 54 14.22 -10.50 -3.69
N PRO A 55 13.58 -10.79 -2.54
CA PRO A 55 13.62 -9.90 -1.38
C PRO A 55 15.04 -9.82 -0.80
N GLY A 56 15.49 -8.61 -0.47
CA GLY A 56 16.79 -8.37 0.17
C GLY A 56 18.01 -8.46 -0.75
N THR A 57 17.84 -8.85 -2.02
CA THR A 57 18.92 -8.92 -3.02
C THR A 57 18.76 -7.84 -4.08
N VAL A 58 17.70 -7.95 -4.90
CA VAL A 58 17.36 -6.96 -5.93
C VAL A 58 16.25 -6.02 -5.46
N PHE A 59 15.27 -6.56 -4.74
CA PHE A 59 14.26 -5.75 -4.06
C PHE A 59 14.80 -5.31 -2.71
N LEU A 60 14.90 -3.99 -2.50
CA LEU A 60 15.47 -3.41 -1.28
C LEU A 60 14.40 -2.98 -0.28
N GLY A 61 13.22 -2.57 -0.74
CA GLY A 61 12.14 -2.17 0.16
C GLY A 61 10.91 -1.62 -0.55
N ALA A 62 9.80 -1.60 0.19
CA ALA A 62 8.54 -0.98 -0.20
C ALA A 62 7.93 -0.26 1.01
N GLY A 63 7.07 0.72 0.74
CA GLY A 63 6.40 1.48 1.78
C GLY A 63 5.22 2.27 1.25
N VAL A 64 4.48 2.87 2.19
CA VAL A 64 3.40 3.81 1.89
C VAL A 64 3.63 5.13 2.62
N SER A 65 3.23 6.23 1.99
CA SER A 65 3.13 7.54 2.63
C SER A 65 1.92 8.30 2.10
N ASN A 66 1.71 9.53 2.58
CA ASN A 66 0.66 10.43 2.11
C ASN A 66 -0.75 9.80 2.05
N ILE A 67 -1.06 8.94 3.02
CA ILE A 67 -2.37 8.30 3.11
C ILE A 67 -3.40 9.38 3.43
N SER A 68 -4.33 9.59 2.51
CA SER A 68 -5.50 10.46 2.66
C SER A 68 -6.77 9.60 2.67
N ASN A 69 -7.93 10.26 2.69
CA ASN A 69 -9.22 9.60 2.54
C ASN A 69 -9.41 9.01 1.13
N ASP A 70 -8.69 9.55 0.15
CA ASP A 70 -8.90 9.29 -1.28
C ASP A 70 -7.82 8.41 -1.88
N GLY A 71 -6.63 8.33 -1.28
CA GLY A 71 -5.55 7.54 -1.82
C GLY A 71 -4.32 7.51 -0.95
N PHE A 72 -3.23 7.02 -1.52
CA PHE A 72 -1.92 6.96 -0.88
C PHE A 72 -0.80 6.90 -1.92
N ASP A 73 0.43 7.16 -1.50
CA ASP A 73 1.61 7.00 -2.35
C ASP A 73 2.30 5.68 -2.02
N ALA A 74 2.44 4.81 -3.03
CA ALA A 74 3.14 3.55 -2.92
C ALA A 74 4.60 3.72 -3.39
N TYR A 75 5.55 3.20 -2.62
CA TYR A 75 6.98 3.29 -2.93
C TYR A 75 7.59 1.91 -3.10
N ILE A 76 8.55 1.82 -4.02
CA ILE A 76 9.45 0.68 -4.17
C ILE A 76 10.89 1.14 -4.40
N THR A 77 11.86 0.43 -3.83
CA THR A 77 13.29 0.58 -4.14
C THR A 77 13.84 -0.76 -4.63
N ARG A 78 14.54 -0.75 -5.76
CA ARG A 78 15.23 -1.90 -6.34
C ARG A 78 16.62 -1.53 -6.84
N THR A 79 17.49 -2.51 -7.01
CA THR A 79 18.79 -2.37 -7.68
C THR A 79 18.70 -2.52 -9.19
N ASN A 80 17.50 -2.58 -9.77
CA ASN A 80 17.27 -2.66 -11.20
C ASN A 80 15.91 -2.04 -11.57
N THR A 81 15.57 -2.06 -12.85
CA THR A 81 14.37 -1.41 -13.39
C THR A 81 13.22 -2.38 -13.67
N THR A 82 13.29 -3.62 -13.18
CA THR A 82 12.23 -4.62 -13.40
C THR A 82 10.91 -4.16 -12.77
N GLU A 83 9.85 -4.08 -13.59
CA GLU A 83 8.50 -3.78 -13.11
C GLU A 83 8.14 -4.68 -11.93
N THR A 84 7.58 -4.09 -10.88
CA THR A 84 7.14 -4.84 -9.71
C THR A 84 5.73 -4.45 -9.34
N ILE A 85 4.95 -5.47 -9.00
CA ILE A 85 3.58 -5.31 -8.50
C ILE A 85 3.64 -5.22 -6.98
N LEU A 86 3.00 -4.20 -6.42
CA LEU A 86 2.67 -4.12 -4.99
C LEU A 86 1.19 -4.46 -4.82
N ALA A 87 0.88 -5.43 -3.96
CA ALA A 87 -0.47 -5.65 -3.46
C ALA A 87 -0.71 -4.74 -2.26
N TRP A 88 -1.93 -4.22 -2.12
CA TRP A 88 -2.28 -3.30 -1.04
C TRP A 88 -3.64 -3.62 -0.44
N ILE A 89 -3.80 -3.27 0.83
CA ILE A 89 -5.04 -3.32 1.59
C ILE A 89 -5.18 -2.00 2.35
N ALA A 90 -6.37 -1.42 2.33
CA ALA A 90 -6.76 -0.23 3.08
C ALA A 90 -8.04 -0.53 3.88
N ILE A 91 -8.02 -0.21 5.17
CA ILE A 91 -9.10 -0.45 6.12
C ILE A 91 -9.39 0.85 6.86
N GLY A 92 -10.61 1.35 6.79
CA GLY A 92 -10.94 2.63 7.38
C GLY A 92 -12.44 2.86 7.52
N PRO A 93 -12.85 3.97 8.15
CA PRO A 93 -14.26 4.28 8.36
C PRO A 93 -14.99 4.64 7.06
N VAL A 94 -16.27 4.28 6.96
CA VAL A 94 -17.20 4.75 5.91
C VAL A 94 -17.93 6.03 6.28
#